data_AF-A0A165RUZ3-F1
#
_entry.id   AF-A0A165RUZ3-F1
#
_cell.length_a   1.000
_cell.length_b   1.000
_cell.length_c   1.000
_cell.angle_alpha   90.00
_cell.angle_beta   90.00
_cell.angle_gamma   90.00
#
_symmetry.space_group_name_H-M   'P 1'
#
loop_
_entity.id
_entity.type
_entity.pdbx_description
1 polymer ?
#
loop_
_entity_poly.entity_id
_entity_poly.type
_entity_poly.pdbx_seq_one_letter_code
_entity_poly.pdbx_strand_id
1 'polypeptide(L)'
;MVVLIPIIVVLVSLIGIHPLASVALIGKIIMTMHIALSPLLIALSLNIGSVVAYMLSPFAGIVMIVATLLHVSSATVSVRWNWQFCLIFLVLSLGVATLLSLIF
;
A
#
# COMPACT_ATOMS: atom_id res chain seq x y z
N MET A 1 -10.79 -3.89 -10.61
CA MET A 1 -9.33 -3.71 -10.84
C MET A 1 -8.72 -2.66 -9.92
N VAL A 2 -9.33 -1.47 -9.77
CA VAL A 2 -8.88 -0.38 -8.87
C VAL A 2 -8.52 -0.88 -7.45
N VAL A 3 -9.32 -1.80 -6.89
CA VAL A 3 -9.11 -2.34 -5.53
C VAL A 3 -8.01 -3.40 -5.44
N LEU A 4 -7.73 -4.13 -6.52
CA LEU A 4 -6.74 -5.23 -6.52
C LEU A 4 -5.31 -4.72 -6.46
N ILE A 5 -5.04 -3.60 -7.15
CA ILE A 5 -3.72 -2.97 -7.23
C ILE A 5 -3.13 -2.66 -5.84
N PRO A 6 -3.81 -1.91 -4.96
CA PRO A 6 -3.26 -1.58 -3.64
C PRO A 6 -3.07 -2.83 -2.77
N ILE A 7 -3.96 -3.82 -2.87
CA ILE A 7 -3.83 -5.07 -2.12
C ILE A 7 -2.57 -5.83 -2.52
N ILE A 8 -2.29 -5.94 -3.83
CA ILE A 8 -1.06 -6.60 -4.32
C ILE A 8 0.18 -5.84 -3.82
N VAL A 9 0.20 -4.51 -3.90
CA VAL A 9 1.33 -3.70 -3.40
C VAL A 9 1.59 -3.96 -1.92
N VAL A 10 0.54 -4.06 -1.09
CA VAL A 10 0.65 -4.35 0.34
C VAL A 10 1.17 -5.76 0.59
N LEU A 11 0.64 -6.77 -0.10
CA LEU A 11 1.09 -8.16 0.08
C LEU A 11 2.55 -8.35 -0.31
N VAL A 12 2.97 -7.71 -1.41
CA VAL A 12 4.35 -7.73 -1.90
C VAL A 12 5.30 -7.03 -0.91
N SER A 13 4.85 -6.00 -0.19
CA SER A 13 5.68 -5.35 0.82
C SER A 13 5.83 -6.12 2.13
N LEU A 14 4.89 -7.00 2.43
CA LEU A 14 4.94 -7.88 3.61
C LEU A 14 5.98 -8.99 3.45
N ILE A 15 6.28 -9.42 2.21
CA ILE A 15 7.34 -10.39 1.91
C ILE A 15 8.74 -9.75 1.76
N GLY A 16 8.89 -8.46 2.08
CA GLY A 16 10.19 -7.79 2.13
C GLY A 16 10.57 -7.00 0.89
N ILE A 17 9.72 -6.94 -0.14
CA ILE A 17 9.97 -6.05 -1.28
C ILE A 17 9.62 -4.63 -0.86
N HIS A 18 10.56 -3.70 -1.01
CA HIS A 18 10.34 -2.32 -0.61
C HIS A 18 9.09 -1.72 -1.29
N PRO A 19 8.22 -0.97 -0.58
CA PRO A 19 6.99 -0.43 -1.14
C PRO A 19 7.20 0.37 -2.43
N LEU A 20 8.27 1.17 -2.50
CA LEU A 20 8.62 1.94 -3.70
C LEU A 20 8.94 1.05 -4.91
N ALA A 21 9.66 -0.05 -4.70
CA ALA A 21 10.00 -1.00 -5.76
C ALA A 21 8.74 -1.74 -6.24
N SER A 22 7.87 -2.12 -5.31
CA SER A 22 6.58 -2.76 -5.59
C SER A 22 5.69 -1.88 -6.47
N VAL A 23 5.58 -0.59 -6.13
CA VAL A 23 4.80 0.39 -6.90
C VAL A 23 5.39 0.61 -8.29
N ALA A 24 6.71 0.77 -8.40
CA ALA A 24 7.37 0.97 -9.69
C ALA A 24 7.17 -0.23 -10.63
N LEU A 25 7.31 -1.46 -10.10
CA LEU A 25 7.12 -2.69 -10.85
C LEU A 25 5.66 -2.84 -11.30
N ILE A 26 4.71 -2.74 -10.37
CA ILE A 26 3.29 -2.93 -10.64
C ILE A 26 2.76 -1.82 -11.56
N GLY A 27 3.19 -0.58 -11.36
CA GLY A 27 2.84 0.53 -12.23
C GLY A 27 3.28 0.30 -13.67
N LYS A 28 4.53 -0.14 -13.89
CA LYS A 28 5.04 -0.44 -15.24
C LYS A 28 4.28 -1.60 -15.89
N ILE A 29 3.97 -2.65 -15.13
CA ILE A 29 3.17 -3.78 -15.63
C ILE A 29 1.78 -3.29 -16.08
N ILE A 30 1.08 -2.53 -15.24
CA ILE A 30 -0.27 -2.02 -15.54
C ILE A 30 -0.27 -1.13 -16.79
N MET A 31 0.71 -0.23 -16.93
CA MET A 31 0.81 0.63 -18.10
C MET A 31 1.07 -0.16 -19.39
N THR A 32 1.78 -1.29 -19.30
CA THR A 32 2.06 -2.15 -20.46
C THR A 32 0.83 -2.98 -20.88
N MET A 33 -0.07 -3.26 -19.94
CA MET A 33 -1.28 -4.07 -20.19
C MET A 33 -2.41 -3.30 -20.92
N HIS A 34 -2.21 -2.02 -21.29
CA HIS A 34 -3.19 -1.19 -22.02
C HIS A 34 -4.61 -1.28 -21.43
N ILE A 35 -4.70 -1.33 -20.11
CA ILE A 35 -5.98 -1.46 -19.42
C ILE A 35 -6.77 -0.17 -19.62
N ALA A 36 -8.06 -0.29 -19.97
CA ALA A 36 -9.00 0.83 -20.07
C ALA A 36 -9.37 1.37 -18.67
N LEU A 37 -8.37 1.84 -17.93
CA LEU A 37 -8.51 2.56 -16.67
C LEU A 37 -7.91 3.96 -16.85
N SER A 38 -8.57 4.95 -16.26
CA SER A 38 -8.01 6.29 -16.17
C SER A 38 -6.63 6.27 -15.49
N PRO A 39 -5.60 6.93 -16.04
CA PRO A 39 -4.29 7.06 -15.41
C PRO A 39 -4.37 7.63 -14.00
N LEU A 40 -5.36 8.48 -13.72
CA LEU A 40 -5.64 9.04 -12.40
C LEU A 40 -5.96 7.92 -11.39
N LEU A 41 -6.88 7.02 -11.75
CA LEU A 41 -7.30 5.92 -10.88
C LEU A 41 -6.16 4.93 -10.62
N ILE A 42 -5.31 4.70 -11.62
CA ILE A 42 -4.11 3.85 -11.48
C ILE A 42 -3.14 4.49 -10.49
N ALA A 43 -2.80 5.77 -10.68
CA ALA A 43 -1.90 6.50 -9.79
C ALA A 43 -2.43 6.53 -8.35
N LEU A 44 -3.74 6.78 -8.18
CA LEU A 44 -4.41 6.81 -6.89
C LEU A 44 -4.36 5.43 -6.20
N SER A 45 -4.66 4.36 -6.95
CA SER A 45 -4.61 2.98 -6.45
C SER A 45 -3.20 2.57 -6.00
N LEU A 46 -2.19 2.92 -6.79
CA LEU A 46 -0.78 2.66 -6.44
C LEU A 46 -0.34 3.44 -5.20
N ASN A 47 -0.78 4.69 -5.06
CA ASN A 47 -0.44 5.53 -3.91
C ASN A 47 -1.08 5.01 -2.62
N ILE A 48 -2.37 4.62 -2.67
CA ILE A 48 -3.06 4.00 -1.52
C ILE A 48 -2.31 2.74 -1.08
N GLY A 49 -1.96 1.87 -2.04
CA GLY A 49 -1.20 0.65 -1.76
C GLY A 49 0.16 0.94 -1.14
N SER A 50 0.87 1.95 -1.64
CA SER A 50 2.21 2.31 -1.17
C SER A 50 2.19 2.82 0.27
N VAL A 51 1.24 3.69 0.61
CA VAL A 51 1.11 4.25 1.97
C VAL A 51 0.82 3.14 2.98
N VAL A 52 -0.14 2.26 2.68
CA VAL A 52 -0.45 1.12 3.55
C VAL A 52 0.74 0.18 3.67
N ALA A 53 1.43 -0.08 2.56
CA ALA A 53 2.63 -0.91 2.52
C ALA A 53 3.76 -0.32 3.40
N TYR A 54 3.97 0.99 3.40
CA TYR A 54 4.95 1.66 4.26
C TYR A 54 4.59 1.59 5.75
N MET A 55 3.29 1.61 6.07
CA MET A 55 2.80 1.59 7.44
C MET A 55 2.74 0.19 8.06
N LEU A 56 2.47 -0.83 7.24
CA LEU A 56 2.29 -2.22 7.67
C LEU A 56 3.58 -3.06 7.55
N SER A 57 4.50 -2.68 6.66
CA SER A 57 5.73 -3.47 6.44
C SER A 57 6.71 -3.33 7.63
N PRO A 58 7.18 -4.45 8.21
CA PRO A 58 8.16 -4.43 9.30
C PRO A 58 9.56 -4.02 8.84
N PHE A 59 9.77 -3.86 7.53
CA PHE A 59 11.04 -3.46 6.91
C PHE A 59 11.11 -1.97 6.61
N ALA A 60 10.04 -1.21 6.87
CA ALA A 60 10.04 0.24 6.68
C ALA A 60 11.03 0.90 7.65
N GLY A 61 11.89 1.79 7.14
CA GLY A 61 12.94 2.44 7.94
C GLY A 61 12.41 3.12 9.20
N ILE A 62 11.30 3.84 9.09
CA ILE A 62 10.63 4.49 10.23
C ILE A 62 10.15 3.46 11.27
N VAL A 63 9.56 2.34 10.82
CA VAL A 63 9.12 1.26 11.73
C VAL A 63 10.31 0.68 12.48
N MET A 64 11.44 0.44 11.80
CA MET A 64 12.66 -0.08 12.44
C MET A 64 13.26 0.90 13.45
N ILE A 65 13.27 2.20 13.13
CA ILE A 65 13.73 3.24 14.07
C ILE A 65 12.83 3.26 15.31
N VAL A 66 11.51 3.30 15.14
CA VAL A 66 10.55 3.31 16.26
C VAL A 66 10.66 2.04 17.10
N ALA A 67 10.79 0.88 16.46
CA ALA A 67 10.99 -0.39 17.15
C ALA A 67 12.27 -0.41 17.99
N THR A 68 13.35 0.17 17.46
CA THR A 68 14.63 0.33 18.18
C THR A 68 14.48 1.25 19.38
N LEU A 69 13.82 2.41 19.21
CA LEU A 69 13.58 3.37 20.29
C LEU A 69 12.71 2.82 21.42
N LEU A 70 11.76 1.93 21.08
CA LEU A 70 10.82 1.34 22.02
C LEU A 70 11.28 -0.04 22.54
N HIS A 71 12.44 -0.54 22.11
CA HIS A 71 12.97 -1.86 22.45
C HIS A 71 11.98 -3.02 22.17
N VAL A 72 11.23 -2.93 21.06
CA VAL A 72 10.28 -3.96 20.61
C VAL A 72 10.63 -4.46 19.22
N SER A 73 10.03 -5.57 18.79
CA SER A 73 10.20 -6.05 17.41
C SER A 73 9.51 -5.12 16.40
N SER A 74 10.07 -4.98 15.19
CA SER A 74 9.46 -4.18 14.12
C SER A 74 8.07 -4.68 13.71
N ALA A 75 7.87 -6.00 13.75
CA ALA A 75 6.55 -6.62 13.53
C ALA A 75 5.53 -6.24 14.62
N THR A 76 5.98 -5.96 15.85
CA THR A 76 5.08 -5.46 16.91
C THR A 76 4.54 -4.08 16.55
N VAL A 77 5.42 -3.17 16.12
CA VAL A 77 5.02 -1.80 15.75
C VAL A 77 4.15 -1.81 14.49
N SER A 78 4.57 -2.49 13.43
CA SER A 78 3.85 -2.43 12.15
C SER A 78 2.60 -3.32 12.10
N VAL A 79 2.69 -4.58 12.53
CA VAL A 79 1.57 -5.52 12.41
C VAL A 79 0.72 -5.51 13.67
N ARG A 80 1.31 -5.57 14.86
CA ARG A 80 0.49 -5.74 16.08
C ARG A 80 -0.18 -4.46 16.54
N TRP A 81 0.46 -3.31 16.38
CA TRP A 81 -0.10 -2.02 16.81
C TRP A 81 -0.78 -1.27 15.67
N ASN A 82 -0.20 -1.29 14.47
CA ASN A 82 -0.68 -0.46 13.36
C ASN A 82 -1.72 -1.14 12.44
N TRP A 83 -1.98 -2.45 12.58
CA TRP A 83 -2.89 -3.14 11.65
C TRP A 83 -4.31 -2.59 11.63
N GLN A 84 -4.88 -2.19 12.77
CA GLN A 84 -6.25 -1.66 12.82
C GLN A 84 -6.35 -0.33 12.07
N PHE A 85 -5.36 0.54 12.27
CA PHE A 85 -5.27 1.80 11.53
C PHE A 85 -5.09 1.54 10.03
N CYS A 86 -4.15 0.66 9.65
CA CYS A 86 -3.93 0.30 8.25
C CYS A 86 -5.19 -0.28 7.60
N LEU A 87 -5.95 -1.12 8.31
CA LEU A 87 -7.19 -1.71 7.81
C LEU A 87 -8.27 -0.64 7.58
N ILE A 88 -8.49 0.25 8.56
CA ILE A 88 -9.46 1.34 8.46
C ILE A 88 -9.06 2.29 7.32
N PHE A 89 -7.79 2.67 7.25
CA PHE A 89 -7.26 3.54 6.20
C PHE A 89 -7.41 2.91 4.82
N LEU A 90 -7.12 1.60 4.68
CA LEU A 90 -7.29 0.86 3.43
C LEU A 90 -8.77 0.86 3.01
N VAL A 91 -9.69 0.51 3.91
CA VAL A 91 -11.13 0.46 3.61
C VAL A 91 -11.67 1.83 3.20
N LEU A 92 -11.32 2.89 3.93
CA LEU A 92 -11.73 4.26 3.59
C LEU A 92 -11.16 4.70 2.25
N SER A 93 -9.86 4.48 2.03
CA SER A 93 -9.19 4.87 0.79
C SER A 93 -9.72 4.12 -0.42
N LEU A 94 -10.01 2.82 -0.27
CA LEU A 94 -10.66 2.01 -1.29
C LEU A 94 -12.08 2.51 -1.57
N GLY A 95 -12.85 2.85 -0.55
CA GLY A 95 -14.19 3.43 -0.70
C GLY A 95 -14.17 4.76 -1.46
N VAL A 96 -13.21 5.63 -1.18
CA VAL A 96 -13.02 6.89 -1.93
C VAL A 96 -12.60 6.60 -3.38
N ALA A 97 -11.69 5.66 -3.60
CA ALA A 97 -11.22 5.28 -4.93
C ALA A 97 -12.34 4.69 -5.80
N THR A 98 -13.23 3.86 -5.23
CA THR A 98 -14.38 3.32 -5.96
C THR A 98 -15.39 4.41 -6.28
N LEU A 99 -15.67 5.33 -5.36
CA LEU A 99 -16.58 6.45 -5.58
C LEU A 99 -16.08 7.36 -6.71
N LEU A 100 -14.77 7.65 -6.73
CA LEU A 100 -14.13 8.41 -7.81
C LEU A 100 -14.21 7.67 -9.16
N SER A 101 -14.08 6.35 -9.17
CA SER A 101 -14.19 5.55 -10.41
C SER A 101 -15.60 5.50 -11.00
N LEU A 102 -16.63 5.98 -10.29
CA LEU A 102 -17.97 6.14 -10.84
C LEU A 102 -18.15 7.49 -11.55
N ILE A 103 -17.28 8.45 -11.26
CA ILE A 103 -17.33 9.82 -11.80
C ILE A 103 -16.41 9.97 -13.02
N PHE A 104 -15.27 9.27 -13.01
CA PHE A 104 -14.22 9.28 -14.04
C PHE A 104 -14.12 7.95 -14.78
#